data_AF-A0A962IM14-F1
#
_entry.id   AF-A0A962IM14-F1
#
_cell.length_a   1.000
_cell.length_b   1.000
_cell.length_c   1.000
_cell.angle_alpha   90.00
_cell.angle_beta   90.00
_cell.angle_gamma   90.00
#
_symmetry.space_group_name_H-M   'P 1'
#
loop_
_entity.id
_entity.type
_entity.pdbx_description
1 polymer ?
#
loop_
_entity_poly.entity_id
_entity_poly.type
_entity_poly.pdbx_seq_one_letter_code
_entity_poly.pdbx_strand_id
1 'polypeptide(L)'
;VLDPLQMTQTRYVLADGQRERLAAVYRYADEQFERVDDAEAFVNVLQPWPLTPGGFGLVSTLDDYLRFGQMLLNDGALGDTRILKPGTVALMATDMLPESVDVSLRSWLPSKGQVGFGIDFAVRHSAPADAAENSGAVGEFFWDGYANTLFWVDPKNHIVAVFFTQYVPPSGLDLHKRFRDAVYHRDPEASAAGRGAPANAKE
;
A
#
# COMPACT_ATOMS: atom_id res chain seq x y z
N VAL A 1 -2.29 16.33 9.14
CA VAL A 1 -2.24 14.87 9.36
C VAL A 1 -1.08 14.50 10.27
N LEU A 2 0.15 14.88 9.92
CA LEU A 2 1.35 14.42 10.63
C LEU A 2 1.38 14.82 12.12
N ASP A 3 1.29 16.12 12.43
CA ASP A 3 1.39 16.58 13.83
C ASP A 3 0.29 16.01 14.74
N PRO A 4 -1.02 16.06 14.36
CA PRO A 4 -2.06 15.53 15.23
C PRO A 4 -1.97 14.02 15.43
N LEU A 5 -1.47 13.29 14.43
CA LEU A 5 -1.20 11.85 14.56
C LEU A 5 0.14 11.55 15.19
N GLN A 6 0.96 12.54 15.54
CA GLN A 6 2.31 12.36 16.08
C GLN A 6 3.23 11.52 15.17
N MET A 7 3.09 11.67 13.85
CA MET A 7 3.95 11.04 12.85
C MET A 7 5.25 11.83 12.71
N THR A 8 6.04 11.86 13.78
CA THR A 8 7.18 12.78 13.93
C THR A 8 8.37 12.45 13.05
N GLN A 9 8.42 11.25 12.46
CA GLN A 9 9.49 10.83 11.56
C GLN A 9 9.09 10.96 10.08
N THR A 10 7.82 11.31 9.80
CA THR A 10 7.31 11.49 8.45
C THR A 10 7.55 12.91 7.95
N ARG A 11 8.12 13.06 6.75
CA ARG A 11 8.50 14.37 6.19
C ARG A 11 8.83 14.31 4.70
N TYR A 12 8.87 15.47 4.06
CA TYR A 12 9.35 15.63 2.67
C TYR A 12 10.87 15.81 2.57
N VAL A 13 11.48 16.48 3.54
CA VAL A 13 12.93 16.74 3.56
C VAL A 13 13.48 16.21 4.86
N LEU A 14 14.56 15.43 4.79
CA LEU A 14 15.22 14.88 5.96
C LEU A 14 15.73 16.01 6.87
N ALA A 15 15.64 15.80 8.19
CA ALA A 15 16.39 16.65 9.10
C ALA A 15 17.88 16.27 9.11
N ASP A 16 18.71 17.23 9.50
CA ASP A 16 20.15 17.02 9.66
C ASP A 16 20.44 15.78 10.52
N GLY A 17 21.39 14.97 10.07
CA GLY A 17 21.80 13.73 10.75
C GLY A 17 20.83 12.55 10.61
N GLN A 18 19.71 12.66 9.88
CA GLN A 18 18.78 11.54 9.70
C GLN A 18 19.12 10.62 8.53
N ARG A 19 20.09 11.00 7.67
CA ARG A 19 20.44 10.23 6.47
C ARG A 19 20.81 8.78 6.78
N GLU A 20 21.57 8.55 7.85
CA GLU A 20 22.05 7.22 8.24
C GLU A 20 20.93 6.29 8.74
N ARG A 21 19.74 6.84 9.02
CA ARG A 21 18.57 6.07 9.48
C ARG A 21 17.70 5.56 8.35
N LEU A 22 18.00 5.95 7.10
CA LEU A 22 17.24 5.49 5.95
C LEU A 22 17.60 4.04 5.61
N ALA A 23 16.58 3.26 5.28
CA ALA A 23 16.79 1.94 4.72
C ALA A 23 17.40 2.06 3.32
N ALA A 24 18.42 1.25 3.05
CA ALA A 24 19.00 1.17 1.72
C ALA A 24 17.95 0.66 0.72
N VAL A 25 17.95 1.22 -0.49
CA VAL A 25 17.13 0.75 -1.61
C VAL A 25 17.97 -0.15 -2.48
N TYR A 26 17.37 -1.24 -2.96
CA TYR A 26 18.03 -2.21 -3.83
C TYR A 26 17.35 -2.28 -5.21
N ARG A 27 18.15 -2.42 -6.27
CA ARG A 27 17.68 -2.82 -7.58
C ARG A 27 17.66 -4.34 -7.62
N TYR A 28 16.52 -4.93 -7.99
CA TYR A 28 16.39 -6.37 -8.17
C TYR A 28 16.31 -6.70 -9.66
N ALA A 29 17.30 -7.44 -10.17
CA ALA A 29 17.39 -7.90 -11.54
C ALA A 29 18.20 -9.20 -11.59
N ASP A 30 17.88 -10.10 -12.53
CA ASP A 30 18.59 -11.37 -12.73
C ASP A 30 18.78 -12.18 -11.43
N GLU A 31 17.74 -12.19 -10.58
CA GLU A 31 17.72 -12.83 -9.27
C GLU A 31 18.75 -12.30 -8.25
N GLN A 32 19.32 -11.12 -8.49
CA GLN A 32 20.31 -10.48 -7.63
C GLN A 32 19.80 -9.14 -7.11
N PHE A 33 20.30 -8.76 -5.93
CA PHE A 33 20.10 -7.44 -5.35
C PHE A 33 21.36 -6.60 -5.47
N GLU A 34 21.26 -5.47 -6.14
CA GLU A 34 22.30 -4.46 -6.19
C GLU A 34 21.88 -3.25 -5.37
N ARG A 35 22.73 -2.77 -4.46
CA ARG A 35 22.40 -1.57 -3.67
C ARG A 35 22.42 -0.34 -4.58
N VAL A 36 21.34 0.43 -4.57
CA VAL A 36 21.27 1.73 -5.24
C VAL A 36 22.06 2.75 -4.43
N ASP A 37 22.78 3.65 -5.11
CA ASP A 37 23.49 4.74 -4.43
C ASP A 37 22.50 5.64 -3.67
N ASP A 38 22.86 6.03 -2.44
CA ASP A 38 21.97 6.82 -1.58
C ASP A 38 21.60 8.19 -2.19
N ALA A 39 22.49 8.79 -2.98
CA ALA A 39 22.20 10.06 -3.65
C ALA A 39 21.12 9.90 -4.74
N GLU A 40 21.09 8.76 -5.42
CA GLU A 40 20.02 8.39 -6.36
C GLU A 40 18.74 8.01 -5.59
N ALA A 41 18.85 7.08 -4.64
CA ALA A 41 17.71 6.53 -3.90
C ALA A 41 16.93 7.60 -3.12
N PHE A 42 17.63 8.60 -2.58
CA PHE A 42 17.04 9.60 -1.69
C PHE A 42 16.90 10.98 -2.32
N VAL A 43 17.09 11.13 -3.64
CA VAL A 43 17.05 12.42 -4.35
C VAL A 43 15.82 13.28 -4.01
N ASN A 44 14.68 12.63 -3.75
CA ASN A 44 13.42 13.30 -3.44
C ASN A 44 13.32 13.86 -2.01
N VAL A 45 14.23 13.47 -1.10
CA VAL A 45 14.16 13.82 0.34
C VAL A 45 15.40 14.53 0.87
N LEU A 46 16.44 14.69 0.04
CA LEU A 46 17.68 15.36 0.43
C LEU A 46 17.59 16.89 0.43
N GLN A 47 16.64 17.47 -0.32
CA GLN A 47 16.51 18.91 -0.48
C GLN A 47 15.05 19.29 -0.75
N PRO A 48 14.62 20.53 -0.41
CA PRO A 48 13.29 21.00 -0.74
C PRO A 48 13.11 21.15 -2.26
N TRP A 49 11.91 20.81 -2.73
CA TRP A 49 11.51 21.01 -4.12
C TRP A 49 10.65 22.28 -4.22
N PRO A 50 10.71 23.03 -5.35
CA PRO A 50 9.88 24.22 -5.55
C PRO A 50 8.37 23.92 -5.45
N LEU A 51 7.97 22.71 -5.81
CA LEU A 51 6.63 22.18 -5.64
C LEU A 51 6.69 20.94 -4.74
N THR A 52 5.91 20.93 -3.67
CA THR A 52 5.77 19.76 -2.79
C THR A 52 4.83 18.73 -3.43
N PRO A 53 5.32 17.56 -3.87
CA PRO A 53 4.50 16.58 -4.56
C PRO A 53 3.50 15.89 -3.60
N GLY A 54 2.24 15.77 -4.01
CA GLY A 54 1.21 15.06 -3.23
C GLY A 54 1.21 13.54 -3.42
N GLY A 55 1.65 13.05 -4.59
CA GLY A 55 1.63 11.62 -4.93
C GLY A 55 2.94 10.86 -4.68
N PHE A 56 4.00 11.55 -4.25
CA PHE A 56 5.30 10.96 -3.92
C PHE A 56 6.08 11.90 -2.98
N GLY A 57 7.27 11.48 -2.54
CA GLY A 57 8.25 12.37 -1.89
C GLY A 57 8.22 12.39 -0.36
N LEU A 58 7.24 11.75 0.28
CA LEU A 58 7.32 11.50 1.73
C LEU A 58 8.24 10.33 2.04
N VAL A 59 9.06 10.51 3.06
CA VAL A 59 9.73 9.45 3.82
C VAL A 59 8.96 9.27 5.14
N SER A 60 8.84 8.02 5.60
CA SER A 60 8.15 7.63 6.83
C SER A 60 8.82 6.43 7.48
N THR A 61 8.42 6.10 8.70
CA THR A 61 8.71 4.82 9.36
C THR A 61 7.49 3.88 9.30
N LEU A 62 7.69 2.60 9.63
CA LEU A 62 6.60 1.64 9.83
C LEU A 62 5.62 2.15 10.89
N ASP A 63 6.14 2.63 12.02
CA ASP A 63 5.33 3.08 13.16
C ASP A 63 4.47 4.30 12.82
N ASP A 64 5.05 5.30 12.14
CA ASP A 64 4.30 6.48 11.73
C ASP A 64 3.19 6.11 10.73
N TYR A 65 3.51 5.27 9.74
CA TYR A 65 2.53 4.86 8.74
C TYR A 65 1.44 3.97 9.33
N LEU A 66 1.78 3.16 10.35
CA LEU A 66 0.81 2.36 11.09
C LEU A 66 -0.17 3.25 11.85
N ARG A 67 0.27 4.39 12.40
CA ARG A 67 -0.63 5.37 13.05
C ARG A 67 -1.60 5.99 12.04
N PHE A 68 -1.16 6.27 10.81
CA PHE A 68 -2.03 6.70 9.72
C PHE A 68 -3.06 5.62 9.36
N GLY A 69 -2.62 4.38 9.14
CA GLY A 69 -3.52 3.27 8.83
C GLY A 69 -4.51 2.98 9.98
N GLN A 70 -4.06 3.04 11.24
CA GLN A 70 -4.93 2.87 12.40
C GLN A 70 -5.97 3.99 12.53
N MET A 71 -5.62 5.23 12.18
CA MET A 71 -6.58 6.33 12.11
C MET A 71 -7.68 6.05 11.09
N LEU A 72 -7.33 5.48 9.93
CA LEU A 72 -8.29 5.08 8.91
C LEU A 72 -9.15 3.91 9.38
N LEU A 73 -8.56 2.89 10.00
CA LEU A 73 -9.31 1.75 10.56
C LEU A 73 -10.33 2.17 11.62
N ASN A 74 -9.99 3.19 12.40
CA ASN A 74 -10.83 3.75 13.47
C ASN A 74 -11.74 4.89 12.96
N ASP A 75 -12.22 4.79 11.73
CA ASP A 75 -13.18 5.74 11.15
C ASP A 75 -12.75 7.22 11.23
N GLY A 76 -11.46 7.46 11.01
CA GLY A 76 -10.90 8.80 10.87
C GLY A 76 -10.32 9.38 12.17
N ALA A 77 -10.13 8.58 13.22
CA ALA A 77 -9.62 9.03 14.52
C ALA A 77 -8.54 8.11 15.11
N LEU A 78 -7.63 8.65 15.92
CA LEU A 78 -6.65 7.89 16.68
C LEU A 78 -6.65 8.39 18.13
N GLY A 79 -7.18 7.58 19.06
CA GLY A 79 -7.50 8.05 20.40
C GLY A 79 -8.52 9.17 20.36
N ASP A 80 -8.25 10.27 21.07
CA ASP A 80 -9.11 11.45 21.10
C ASP A 80 -8.94 12.39 19.88
N THR A 81 -7.95 12.12 19.02
CA THR A 81 -7.66 12.96 17.85
C THR A 81 -8.47 12.50 16.64
N ARG A 82 -9.33 13.38 16.11
CA ARG A 82 -10.06 13.16 14.85
C ARG A 82 -9.44 13.93 13.68
N ILE A 83 -9.11 13.22 12.61
CA ILE A 83 -8.62 13.79 11.34
C ILE A 83 -9.74 13.88 10.32
N LEU A 84 -10.54 12.82 10.20
CA LEU A 84 -11.63 12.70 9.23
C LEU A 84 -12.93 12.34 9.94
N LYS A 85 -14.07 12.69 9.33
CA LYS A 85 -15.37 12.17 9.76
C LYS A 85 -15.48 10.70 9.33
N PRO A 86 -16.22 9.85 10.06
CA PRO A 86 -16.43 8.45 9.67
C PRO A 86 -16.94 8.31 8.23
N GLY A 87 -17.94 9.11 7.85
CA GLY A 87 -18.47 9.11 6.49
C GLY A 87 -17.46 9.54 5.42
N THR A 88 -16.42 10.30 5.76
CA THR A 88 -15.35 10.64 4.81
C THR A 88 -14.44 9.44 4.55
N VAL A 89 -14.10 8.68 5.60
CA VAL A 89 -13.32 7.43 5.43
C VAL A 89 -14.12 6.41 4.62
N ALA A 90 -15.43 6.28 4.89
CA ALA A 90 -16.30 5.43 4.10
C ALA A 90 -16.30 5.80 2.60
N LEU A 91 -16.32 7.10 2.27
CA LEU A 91 -16.19 7.55 0.87
C LEU A 91 -14.82 7.21 0.26
N MET A 92 -13.74 7.33 1.02
CA MET A 92 -12.40 6.93 0.54
C MET A 92 -12.33 5.43 0.23
N ALA A 93 -12.98 4.61 1.05
CA ALA A 93 -13.02 3.16 0.95
C ALA A 93 -14.16 2.62 0.06
N THR A 94 -14.85 3.48 -0.68
CA THR A 94 -15.91 3.07 -1.62
C THR A 94 -15.34 3.07 -3.03
N ASP A 95 -15.61 2.04 -3.83
CA ASP A 95 -15.30 2.09 -5.26
C ASP A 95 -16.15 3.17 -5.94
N MET A 96 -15.48 4.19 -6.49
CA MET A 96 -16.10 5.34 -7.13
C MET A 96 -16.04 5.24 -8.66
N LEU A 97 -15.51 4.14 -9.20
CA LEU A 97 -15.48 3.92 -10.64
C LEU A 97 -16.87 3.49 -11.13
N PRO A 98 -17.41 4.12 -12.18
CA PRO A 98 -18.65 3.65 -12.79
C PRO A 98 -18.40 2.33 -13.52
N GLU A 99 -19.42 1.47 -13.63
CA GLU A 99 -19.33 0.17 -14.33
C GLU A 99 -18.83 0.28 -15.79
N SER A 100 -19.01 1.45 -16.42
CA SER A 100 -18.49 1.72 -17.77
C SER A 100 -16.97 1.86 -17.84
N VAL A 101 -16.27 1.97 -16.71
CA VAL A 101 -14.81 2.01 -16.66
C VAL A 101 -14.28 0.60 -16.62
N ASP A 102 -13.66 0.18 -17.72
CA ASP A 102 -12.91 -1.06 -17.79
C ASP A 102 -11.60 -0.94 -16.99
N VAL A 103 -11.54 -1.61 -15.83
CA VAL A 103 -10.37 -1.65 -14.94
C VAL A 103 -9.19 -2.34 -15.63
N SER A 104 -9.43 -3.30 -16.53
CA SER A 104 -8.36 -4.04 -17.23
C SER A 104 -7.49 -3.14 -18.12
N LEU A 105 -8.01 -1.98 -18.51
CA LEU A 105 -7.34 -0.98 -19.34
C LEU A 105 -6.67 0.14 -18.51
N ARG A 106 -6.74 0.09 -17.17
CA ARG A 106 -6.15 1.12 -16.30
C ARG A 106 -4.73 0.76 -15.91
N SER A 107 -3.85 1.75 -15.84
CA SER A 107 -2.50 1.50 -15.35
C SER A 107 -2.56 1.01 -13.90
N TRP A 108 -1.74 -0.01 -13.60
CA TRP A 108 -1.52 -0.58 -12.27
C TRP A 108 -2.70 -1.34 -11.63
N LEU A 109 -3.96 -0.98 -11.89
CA LEU A 109 -5.12 -1.67 -11.29
C LEU A 109 -5.28 -3.15 -11.68
N PRO A 110 -5.07 -3.58 -12.95
CA PRO A 110 -5.27 -4.98 -13.34
C PRO A 110 -4.43 -5.96 -12.51
N SER A 111 -3.23 -5.57 -12.09
CA SER A 111 -2.36 -6.43 -11.27
C SER A 111 -2.75 -6.49 -9.80
N LYS A 112 -3.78 -5.74 -9.38
CA LYS A 112 -4.26 -5.70 -7.99
C LYS A 112 -5.41 -6.69 -7.73
N GLY A 113 -5.88 -7.39 -8.77
CA GLY A 113 -6.96 -8.37 -8.69
C GLY A 113 -8.34 -7.71 -8.78
N GLN A 114 -9.30 -8.22 -8.01
CA GLN A 114 -10.69 -7.73 -8.00
C GLN A 114 -10.86 -6.40 -7.25
N VAL A 115 -10.37 -5.30 -7.86
CA VAL A 115 -10.42 -3.96 -7.27
C VAL A 115 -11.07 -2.93 -8.20
N GLY A 116 -11.72 -1.95 -7.58
CA GLY A 116 -12.02 -0.66 -8.17
C GLY A 116 -11.12 0.41 -7.58
N PHE A 117 -11.56 1.67 -7.62
CA PHE A 117 -10.78 2.78 -7.07
C PHE A 117 -11.67 3.80 -6.37
N GLY A 118 -11.36 4.05 -5.10
CA GLY A 118 -12.00 5.07 -4.30
C GLY A 118 -11.28 6.40 -4.36
N ILE A 119 -11.36 7.16 -3.28
CA ILE A 119 -10.57 8.40 -3.15
C ILE A 119 -9.23 8.02 -2.54
N ASP A 120 -8.19 8.04 -3.38
CA ASP A 120 -6.77 7.74 -3.07
C ASP A 120 -6.39 6.25 -2.98
N PHE A 121 -7.37 5.33 -2.95
CA PHE A 121 -7.09 3.90 -2.73
C PHE A 121 -7.72 2.97 -3.76
N ALA A 122 -7.02 1.86 -4.05
CA ALA A 122 -7.69 0.68 -4.59
C ALA A 122 -8.64 0.13 -3.54
N VAL A 123 -9.84 -0.28 -3.95
CA VAL A 123 -10.86 -0.85 -3.08
C VAL A 123 -11.23 -2.23 -3.58
N ARG A 124 -11.10 -3.26 -2.73
CA ARG A 124 -11.49 -4.61 -3.11
C ARG A 124 -13.01 -4.75 -3.11
N HIS A 125 -13.60 -5.04 -4.26
CA HIS A 125 -15.05 -5.19 -4.40
C HIS A 125 -15.51 -6.65 -4.49
N SER A 126 -14.60 -7.59 -4.79
CA SER A 126 -14.89 -9.03 -4.80
C SER A 126 -13.76 -9.85 -4.17
N ALA A 127 -14.10 -11.06 -3.72
CA ALA A 127 -13.11 -12.01 -3.23
C ALA A 127 -12.13 -12.38 -4.36
N PRO A 128 -10.91 -12.86 -4.06
CA PRO A 128 -9.95 -13.23 -5.09
C PRO A 128 -10.56 -14.18 -6.12
N ALA A 129 -10.31 -13.95 -7.41
CA ALA A 129 -10.91 -14.74 -8.48
C ALA A 129 -10.29 -16.15 -8.58
N ASP A 130 -8.98 -16.24 -8.35
CA ASP A 130 -8.19 -17.46 -8.46
C ASP A 130 -7.04 -17.48 -7.45
N ALA A 131 -6.26 -18.56 -7.45
CA ALA A 131 -5.14 -18.72 -6.54
C ALA A 131 -3.92 -17.81 -6.83
N ALA A 132 -3.83 -17.22 -8.02
CA ALA A 132 -2.75 -16.33 -8.41
C ALA A 132 -2.95 -14.91 -7.89
N GLU A 133 -4.19 -14.48 -7.65
CA GLU A 133 -4.48 -13.19 -7.04
C GLU A 133 -3.99 -13.06 -5.58
N ASN A 134 -3.88 -11.81 -5.14
CA ASN A 134 -3.59 -11.47 -3.76
C ASN A 134 -4.79 -11.79 -2.85
N SER A 135 -4.55 -12.50 -1.74
CA SER A 135 -5.55 -12.62 -0.66
C SER A 135 -5.92 -11.24 -0.10
N GLY A 136 -7.20 -11.08 0.29
CA GLY A 136 -7.73 -9.83 0.82
C GLY A 136 -9.24 -9.87 1.00
N ALA A 137 -9.73 -9.21 2.05
CA ALA A 137 -11.16 -9.14 2.34
C ALA A 137 -11.87 -8.11 1.47
N VAL A 138 -13.09 -8.41 1.04
CA VAL A 138 -13.96 -7.42 0.35
C VAL A 138 -14.18 -6.22 1.27
N GLY A 139 -13.98 -5.02 0.73
CA GLY A 139 -14.03 -3.76 1.47
C GLY A 139 -12.67 -3.32 2.04
N GLU A 140 -11.61 -4.13 1.93
CA GLU A 140 -10.27 -3.62 2.21
C GLU A 140 -9.90 -2.54 1.18
N PHE A 141 -9.12 -1.56 1.63
CA PHE A 141 -8.60 -0.50 0.77
C PHE A 141 -7.10 -0.28 1.01
N PHE A 142 -6.38 0.02 -0.07
CA PHE A 142 -4.92 -0.05 -0.07
C PHE A 142 -4.26 0.71 -1.20
N TRP A 143 -2.96 0.91 -1.07
CA TRP A 143 -2.08 1.27 -2.17
C TRP A 143 -0.65 0.81 -1.92
N ASP A 144 0.19 0.87 -2.95
CA ASP A 144 1.61 0.55 -2.87
C ASP A 144 2.50 1.67 -3.41
N GLY A 145 3.77 1.60 -3.05
CA GLY A 145 4.80 2.53 -3.47
C GLY A 145 5.90 1.86 -4.28
N TYR A 146 6.61 2.69 -5.05
CA TYR A 146 7.62 2.26 -6.03
C TYR A 146 8.71 1.36 -5.44
N ALA A 147 9.19 1.65 -4.23
CA ALA A 147 10.20 0.85 -3.52
C ALA A 147 9.63 -0.43 -2.86
N ASN A 148 8.62 -1.02 -3.50
CA ASN A 148 7.87 -2.20 -3.07
C ASN A 148 7.26 -2.08 -1.67
N THR A 149 6.86 -0.86 -1.29
CA THR A 149 6.11 -0.62 -0.05
C THR A 149 4.63 -0.93 -0.28
N LEU A 150 3.95 -1.44 0.75
CA LEU A 150 2.51 -1.75 0.72
C LEU A 150 1.91 -1.39 2.08
N PHE A 151 0.68 -0.89 2.06
CA PHE A 151 -0.17 -0.86 3.25
C PHE A 151 -1.60 -1.18 2.86
N TRP A 152 -2.40 -1.69 3.81
CA TRP A 152 -3.85 -1.79 3.62
C TRP A 152 -4.59 -1.66 4.95
N VAL A 153 -5.88 -1.36 4.83
CA VAL A 153 -6.84 -1.33 5.93
C VAL A 153 -7.97 -2.27 5.57
N ASP A 154 -8.26 -3.21 6.47
CA ASP A 154 -9.39 -4.13 6.39
C ASP A 154 -10.32 -3.88 7.60
N PRO A 155 -11.39 -3.09 7.39
CA PRO A 155 -12.36 -2.80 8.45
C PRO A 155 -13.11 -4.03 8.95
N LYS A 156 -13.35 -5.04 8.09
CA LYS A 156 -14.13 -6.23 8.43
C LYS A 156 -13.39 -7.08 9.46
N ASN A 157 -12.08 -7.26 9.26
CA ASN A 157 -11.25 -8.08 10.14
C ASN A 157 -10.48 -7.26 11.19
N HIS A 158 -10.68 -5.94 11.25
CA HIS A 158 -9.94 -5.02 12.12
C HIS A 158 -8.42 -5.09 11.94
N ILE A 159 -7.96 -5.13 10.68
CA ILE A 159 -6.54 -5.24 10.34
C ILE A 159 -6.05 -3.93 9.72
N VAL A 160 -4.87 -3.49 10.16
CA VAL A 160 -3.99 -2.60 9.41
C VAL A 160 -2.67 -3.31 9.23
N ALA A 161 -2.14 -3.30 8.02
CA ALA A 161 -0.81 -3.80 7.76
C ALA A 161 0.01 -2.79 6.98
N VAL A 162 1.30 -2.73 7.32
CA VAL A 162 2.32 -1.90 6.67
C VAL A 162 3.51 -2.81 6.40
N PHE A 163 3.97 -2.83 5.16
CA PHE A 163 4.98 -3.77 4.67
C PHE A 163 5.96 -3.08 3.73
N PHE A 164 7.17 -2.79 4.21
CA PHE A 164 8.19 -2.05 3.45
C PHE A 164 9.42 -2.93 3.22
N THR A 165 9.77 -3.19 1.95
CA THR A 165 10.90 -4.07 1.58
C THR A 165 12.03 -3.38 0.85
N GLN A 166 11.84 -2.16 0.35
CA GLN A 166 12.88 -1.29 -0.20
C GLN A 166 13.65 -1.87 -1.40
N TYR A 167 12.93 -2.38 -2.40
CA TYR A 167 13.55 -2.74 -3.68
C TYR A 167 12.75 -2.27 -4.89
N VAL A 168 13.43 -2.16 -6.03
CA VAL A 168 12.89 -1.67 -7.30
C VAL A 168 13.36 -2.53 -8.50
N PRO A 169 12.55 -2.72 -9.54
CA PRO A 169 11.11 -2.45 -9.58
C PRO A 169 10.34 -3.39 -8.63
N PRO A 170 9.09 -3.04 -8.23
CA PRO A 170 8.27 -3.83 -7.31
C PRO A 170 7.65 -5.06 -8.00
N SER A 171 8.49 -5.96 -8.51
CA SER A 171 8.09 -7.15 -9.27
C SER A 171 9.10 -8.29 -9.10
N GLY A 172 8.69 -9.53 -9.41
CA GLY A 172 9.59 -10.68 -9.55
C GLY A 172 9.80 -11.55 -8.30
N LEU A 173 9.30 -11.14 -7.13
CA LEU A 173 9.46 -11.88 -5.87
C LEU A 173 8.15 -12.24 -5.15
N ASP A 174 7.02 -11.76 -5.67
CA ASP A 174 5.67 -11.97 -5.12
C ASP A 174 5.53 -11.69 -3.62
N LEU A 175 6.34 -10.77 -3.06
CA LEU A 175 6.36 -10.53 -1.63
C LEU A 175 5.02 -9.99 -1.10
N HIS A 176 4.33 -9.15 -1.86
CA HIS A 176 2.99 -8.67 -1.50
C HIS A 176 2.00 -9.83 -1.39
N LYS A 177 2.01 -10.75 -2.35
CA LYS A 177 1.16 -11.94 -2.35
C LYS A 177 1.47 -12.84 -1.17
N ARG A 178 2.74 -13.22 -1.00
CA ARG A 178 3.17 -14.11 0.08
C ARG A 178 2.82 -13.54 1.46
N PHE A 179 2.98 -12.23 1.64
CA PHE A 179 2.62 -11.56 2.89
C PHE A 179 1.11 -11.56 3.12
N ARG A 180 0.32 -11.22 2.11
CA ARG A 180 -1.15 -11.24 2.18
C ARG A 180 -1.70 -12.64 2.42
N ASP A 181 -1.20 -13.64 1.71
CA ASP A 181 -1.60 -15.03 1.89
C ASP A 181 -1.32 -15.51 3.31
N ALA A 182 -0.19 -15.10 3.90
CA ALA A 182 0.12 -15.40 5.30
C ALA A 182 -0.84 -14.70 6.29
N VAL A 183 -1.21 -13.44 6.05
CA VAL A 183 -2.16 -12.71 6.91
C VAL A 183 -3.55 -13.35 6.86
N TYR A 184 -4.05 -13.67 5.66
CA TYR A 184 -5.41 -14.16 5.44
C TYR A 184 -5.55 -15.69 5.42
N HIS A 185 -4.50 -16.45 5.77
CA HIS A 185 -4.50 -17.92 5.66
C HIS A 185 -5.64 -18.64 6.40
N ARG A 186 -6.29 -17.99 7.37
CA ARG A 186 -7.42 -18.56 8.15
C ARG A 186 -8.78 -17.99 7.76
N ASP A 187 -8.84 -17.01 6.86
CA ASP A 187 -10.09 -16.42 6.38
C ASP A 187 -10.44 -17.05 5.03
N PRO A 188 -11.39 -17.99 4.96
CA PRO A 188 -11.72 -18.68 3.72
C PRO A 188 -12.36 -17.76 2.67
N GLU A 189 -12.95 -16.63 3.07
CA GLU A 189 -13.54 -15.67 2.15
C GLU A 189 -12.47 -14.77 1.54
N ALA A 190 -11.51 -14.32 2.35
CA ALA A 190 -10.42 -13.45 1.89
C ALA A 190 -9.25 -14.21 1.24
N SER A 191 -9.06 -15.48 1.59
CA SER A 191 -7.94 -16.26 1.09
C SER A 191 -8.09 -16.59 -0.39
N ALA A 192 -7.01 -16.39 -1.14
CA ALA A 192 -6.85 -16.94 -2.49
C ALA A 192 -6.51 -18.44 -2.45
N ALA A 193 -6.03 -18.96 -1.32
CA ALA A 193 -5.67 -20.37 -1.18
C ALA A 193 -6.91 -21.26 -1.31
N GLY A 194 -6.84 -22.28 -2.17
CA GLY A 194 -7.95 -23.20 -2.43
C GLY A 194 -8.92 -22.73 -3.51
N ARG A 195 -8.73 -21.55 -4.09
CA ARG A 195 -9.45 -21.12 -5.30
C ARG A 195 -8.87 -21.81 -6.54
N GLY A 196 -9.68 -21.87 -7.60
CA GLY A 196 -9.29 -22.52 -8.85
C GLY A 196 -8.02 -21.92 -9.45
N ALA A 197 -7.39 -22.66 -10.37
CA ALA A 197 -6.31 -22.14 -11.19
C ALA A 197 -6.80 -20.95 -12.05
N PRO A 198 -5.90 -20.06 -12.49
CA PRO A 198 -6.28 -18.92 -13.32
C PRO A 198 -7.06 -19.37 -14.54
N ALA A 199 -8.18 -18.70 -14.85
CA ALA A 199 -9.04 -19.04 -15.99
C ALA A 199 -8.32 -18.98 -17.36
N ASN A 200 -7.12 -18.38 -17.41
CA ASN A 200 -6.29 -18.22 -18.59
C ASN A 200 -4.95 -18.97 -18.53
N ALA A 201 -4.80 -19.98 -17.66
CA ALA A 201 -3.67 -20.89 -17.73
C ALA A 201 -3.77 -21.78 -18.99
N LYS A 202 -3.42 -21.21 -20.14
CA LYS A 202 -3.14 -21.99 -21.35
C LYS A 202 -1.83 -22.74 -21.12
N GLU A 203 -1.89 -24.06 -21.32
CA GLU A 203 -0.74 -24.96 -21.52
C GLU A 203 0.26 -24.40 -22.53
#